data_AF-A0A952SHP8-F1
#
_entry.id   AF-A0A952SHP8-F1
#
_cell.length_a   1.000
_cell.length_b   1.000
_cell.length_c   1.000
_cell.angle_alpha   90.00
_cell.angle_beta   90.00
_cell.angle_gamma   90.00
#
_symmetry.space_group_name_H-M   'P 1'
#
loop_
_entity.id
_entity.type
_entity.pdbx_description
1 polymer ?
#
loop_
_entity_poly.entity_id
_entity_poly.type
_entity_poly.pdbx_seq_one_letter_code
_entity_poly.pdbx_strand_id
1 'polypeptide(L)'
;DPKDLGFKQWILQNLGEGMAKHFMVPFNEKLWKVSLDELTSDWVSWLVPKPELKDVINGALGIKDKAFGYNPSFLYPASSGISILPESFLPGITNVTANIELLEVDTRRRRACFHDRLSGTTRTEHYEALVSTIPVPELIRRCLDMPLYLKEAAEELRWVSVYNLNLAVAREQVSDKHWLYFPEPEFPFYRVGFPMNFSPSLGQPGCSSMYVEISHRPMEHQSADQLAAQARAGLERAGILRPNDEIVVSDVKDLHYAYVYFDRHRATAIPAILSELERRGIYSIGRYGRWEHTSMEDAIGQGKQLAERLRSEQDQAMSA
;
A
#
# COMPACT_ATOMS: atom_id res chain seq x y z
N ASP A 1 -25.65 -9.56 2.64
CA ASP A 1 -24.85 -8.94 1.56
C ASP A 1 -23.38 -9.17 1.89
N PRO A 2 -22.49 -9.53 0.93
CA PRO A 2 -21.04 -9.59 1.18
C PRO A 2 -20.47 -8.35 1.91
N LYS A 3 -21.12 -7.19 1.75
CA LYS A 3 -20.77 -5.94 2.44
C LYS A 3 -20.95 -5.95 3.96
N ASP A 4 -21.78 -6.86 4.50
CA ASP A 4 -22.04 -6.94 5.95
C ASP A 4 -21.24 -8.04 6.65
N LEU A 5 -20.56 -8.91 5.89
CA LEU A 5 -19.84 -10.05 6.41
C LEU A 5 -18.44 -9.64 6.88
N GLY A 6 -18.15 -9.92 8.15
CA GLY A 6 -16.79 -9.74 8.68
C GLY A 6 -15.79 -10.65 7.96
N PHE A 7 -14.56 -10.17 7.79
CA PHE A 7 -13.53 -10.90 7.05
C PHE A 7 -13.24 -12.28 7.65
N LYS A 8 -13.24 -12.40 8.97
CA LYS A 8 -13.10 -13.70 9.66
C LYS A 8 -14.19 -14.70 9.25
N GLN A 9 -15.44 -14.26 9.25
CA GLN A 9 -16.58 -15.10 8.89
C GLN A 9 -16.51 -15.49 7.41
N TRP A 10 -16.08 -14.57 6.54
CA TRP A 10 -15.82 -14.89 5.14
C TRP A 10 -14.76 -15.99 4.98
N ILE A 11 -13.66 -15.91 5.72
CA ILE A 11 -12.59 -16.93 5.70
C ILE A 11 -13.16 -18.29 6.10
N LEU A 12 -13.90 -18.35 7.20
CA LEU A 12 -14.49 -19.61 7.69
C LEU A 12 -15.47 -20.21 6.67
N GLN A 13 -16.31 -19.39 6.05
CA GLN A 13 -17.29 -19.86 5.06
C GLN A 13 -16.67 -20.35 3.75
N ASN A 14 -15.57 -19.73 3.29
CA ASN A 14 -14.99 -20.02 1.99
C ASN A 14 -13.80 -21.00 2.06
N LEU A 15 -13.07 -21.04 3.17
CA LEU A 15 -11.80 -21.79 3.29
C LEU A 15 -11.82 -22.83 4.44
N GLY A 16 -12.83 -22.78 5.30
CA GLY A 16 -12.98 -23.71 6.43
C GLY A 16 -12.02 -23.45 7.59
N GLU A 17 -12.25 -24.17 8.70
CA GLU A 17 -11.55 -23.96 9.96
C GLU A 17 -10.05 -24.26 9.89
N GLY A 18 -9.65 -25.23 9.08
CA GLY A 18 -8.24 -25.62 8.93
C GLY A 18 -7.38 -24.48 8.37
N MET A 19 -7.73 -23.97 7.18
CA MET A 19 -7.01 -22.86 6.56
C MET A 19 -7.14 -21.57 7.37
N ALA A 20 -8.31 -21.35 8.00
CA ALA A 20 -8.54 -20.24 8.92
C ALA A 20 -7.52 -20.25 10.06
N LYS A 21 -7.42 -21.37 10.78
CA LYS A 21 -6.57 -21.54 11.96
C LYS A 21 -5.08 -21.46 11.65
N HIS A 22 -4.64 -22.11 10.57
CA HIS A 22 -3.22 -22.33 10.32
C HIS A 22 -2.54 -21.21 9.53
N PHE A 23 -3.29 -20.44 8.74
CA PHE A 23 -2.71 -19.40 7.90
C PHE A 23 -3.55 -18.13 7.90
N MET A 24 -4.80 -18.20 7.46
CA MET A 24 -5.57 -17.01 7.08
C MET A 24 -5.82 -16.06 8.25
N VAL A 25 -6.25 -16.56 9.41
CA VAL A 25 -6.49 -15.72 10.59
C VAL A 25 -5.17 -15.17 11.17
N PRO A 26 -4.19 -16.01 11.57
CA PRO A 26 -2.97 -15.49 12.20
C PRO A 26 -2.15 -14.57 11.28
N PHE A 27 -2.07 -14.87 9.98
CA PHE A 27 -1.39 -14.00 9.01
C PHE A 27 -2.07 -12.63 8.92
N ASN A 28 -3.38 -12.61 8.73
CA ASN A 28 -4.10 -11.36 8.53
C ASN A 28 -4.16 -10.54 9.83
N GLU A 29 -4.36 -11.15 11.00
CA GLU A 29 -4.32 -10.39 12.27
C GLU A 29 -2.92 -9.83 12.55
N LYS A 30 -1.86 -10.55 12.14
CA LYS A 30 -0.49 -10.03 12.18
C LYS A 30 -0.33 -8.82 11.26
N LEU A 31 -0.75 -8.93 10.00
CA LEU A 31 -0.67 -7.84 9.00
C LEU A 31 -1.50 -6.62 9.41
N TRP A 32 -2.78 -6.83 9.72
CA TRP A 32 -3.75 -5.76 9.96
C TRP A 32 -3.76 -5.24 11.39
N LYS A 33 -3.14 -5.91 12.36
CA LYS A 33 -3.06 -5.48 13.78
C LYS A 33 -4.41 -5.20 14.47
N VAL A 34 -5.49 -5.79 13.94
CA VAL A 34 -6.87 -5.72 14.44
C VAL A 34 -7.55 -7.08 14.31
N SER A 35 -8.67 -7.25 15.00
CA SER A 35 -9.51 -8.43 14.78
C SER A 35 -10.07 -8.41 13.35
N LEU A 36 -10.09 -9.56 12.68
CA LEU A 36 -10.68 -9.67 11.35
C LEU A 36 -12.22 -9.52 11.36
N ASP A 37 -12.85 -9.47 12.53
CA ASP A 37 -14.27 -9.12 12.67
C ASP A 37 -14.52 -7.62 12.50
N GLU A 38 -13.49 -6.78 12.61
CA GLU A 38 -13.56 -5.33 12.38
C GLU A 38 -13.49 -4.96 10.90
N LEU A 39 -13.00 -5.89 10.05
CA LEU A 39 -12.83 -5.67 8.62
C LEU A 39 -14.01 -6.27 7.84
N THR A 40 -14.47 -5.57 6.81
CA THR A 40 -15.44 -6.08 5.82
C THR A 40 -14.75 -7.04 4.85
N SER A 41 -15.54 -7.76 4.05
CA SER A 41 -15.02 -8.79 3.12
C SER A 41 -15.15 -8.44 1.63
N ASP A 42 -15.67 -7.26 1.30
CA ASP A 42 -15.91 -6.80 -0.07
C ASP A 42 -14.63 -6.67 -0.90
N TRP A 43 -13.53 -6.21 -0.29
CA TRP A 43 -12.21 -6.10 -0.91
C TRP A 43 -11.50 -7.45 -1.14
N VAL A 44 -11.91 -8.50 -0.42
CA VAL A 44 -11.22 -9.80 -0.39
C VAL A 44 -11.42 -10.60 -1.67
N SER A 45 -12.55 -10.36 -2.36
CA SER A 45 -13.06 -11.17 -3.46
C SER A 45 -12.10 -11.38 -4.64
N TRP A 46 -11.21 -10.43 -4.92
CA TRP A 46 -10.21 -10.54 -5.99
C TRP A 46 -8.80 -10.93 -5.49
N LEU A 47 -8.52 -10.70 -4.20
CA LEU A 47 -7.20 -10.91 -3.60
C LEU A 47 -6.97 -12.35 -3.11
N VAL A 48 -8.00 -12.97 -2.53
CA VAL A 48 -7.89 -14.30 -1.92
C VAL A 48 -8.48 -15.35 -2.87
N PRO A 49 -7.64 -16.26 -3.42
CA PRO A 49 -8.12 -17.32 -4.29
C PRO A 49 -9.13 -18.21 -3.57
N LYS A 50 -10.16 -18.65 -4.30
CA LYS A 50 -11.12 -19.64 -3.82
C LYS A 50 -10.80 -20.98 -4.46
N PRO A 51 -10.06 -21.88 -3.78
CA PRO A 51 -9.77 -23.20 -4.33
C PRO A 51 -11.05 -24.05 -4.36
N GLU A 52 -11.18 -24.90 -5.38
CA GLU A 52 -12.19 -25.96 -5.37
C GLU A 52 -11.72 -27.13 -4.50
N LEU A 53 -12.62 -28.00 -4.04
CA LEU A 53 -12.25 -29.16 -3.20
C LEU A 53 -11.17 -30.03 -3.87
N LYS A 54 -11.27 -30.23 -5.19
CA LYS A 54 -10.26 -30.98 -5.96
C LYS A 54 -8.88 -30.33 -5.88
N ASP A 55 -8.81 -28.99 -5.87
CA ASP A 55 -7.56 -28.24 -5.80
C ASP A 55 -6.90 -28.46 -4.44
N VAL A 56 -7.70 -28.50 -3.38
CA VAL A 56 -7.23 -28.78 -2.01
C VAL A 56 -6.70 -30.22 -1.90
N ILE A 57 -7.43 -31.20 -2.44
CA ILE A 57 -7.00 -32.60 -2.44
C ILE A 57 -5.72 -32.78 -3.24
N ASN A 58 -5.65 -32.20 -4.45
CA ASN A 58 -4.46 -32.23 -5.30
C ASN A 58 -3.26 -31.63 -4.56
N GLY A 59 -3.43 -30.46 -3.94
CA GLY A 59 -2.39 -29.81 -3.15
C GLY A 59 -1.91 -30.68 -1.99
N ALA A 60 -2.82 -31.35 -1.27
CA ALA A 60 -2.48 -32.26 -0.18
C ALA A 60 -1.70 -33.50 -0.66
N LEU A 61 -1.93 -33.94 -1.90
CA LEU A 61 -1.19 -35.01 -2.56
C LEU A 61 0.12 -34.53 -3.22
N GLY A 62 0.45 -33.24 -3.14
CA GLY A 62 1.65 -32.65 -3.73
C GLY A 62 1.54 -32.37 -5.24
N ILE A 63 0.34 -32.45 -5.82
CA ILE A 63 0.08 -32.13 -7.22
C ILE A 63 0.04 -30.60 -7.39
N LYS A 64 0.86 -30.08 -8.31
CA LYS A 64 1.07 -28.64 -8.55
C LYS A 64 0.78 -28.28 -10.01
N ASP A 65 -0.39 -28.66 -10.50
CA ASP A 65 -0.85 -28.46 -11.87
C ASP A 65 -1.51 -27.09 -12.11
N LYS A 66 -1.85 -26.37 -11.03
CA LYS A 66 -2.53 -25.07 -11.09
C LYS A 66 -1.80 -24.02 -10.25
N ALA A 67 -1.57 -22.86 -10.85
CA ALA A 67 -1.10 -21.69 -10.13
C ALA A 67 -2.28 -20.90 -9.55
N PHE A 68 -2.12 -20.36 -8.34
CA PHE A 68 -3.15 -19.61 -7.62
C PHE A 68 -2.71 -18.16 -7.38
N GLY A 69 -3.68 -17.24 -7.38
CA GLY A 69 -3.43 -15.82 -7.14
C GLY A 69 -3.46 -14.97 -8.41
N TYR A 70 -3.33 -13.66 -8.22
CA TYR A 70 -3.31 -12.67 -9.31
C TYR A 70 -1.91 -12.48 -9.92
N ASN A 71 -0.86 -12.96 -9.24
CA ASN A 71 0.54 -12.80 -9.62
C ASN A 71 1.34 -14.13 -9.67
N PRO A 72 0.80 -15.22 -10.23
CA PRO A 72 1.56 -16.49 -10.37
C PRO A 72 2.80 -16.34 -11.27
N SER A 73 2.75 -15.37 -12.19
CA SER A 73 3.86 -14.83 -12.94
C SER A 73 3.76 -13.31 -12.92
N PHE A 74 4.89 -12.62 -12.92
CA PHE A 74 4.92 -11.16 -12.96
C PHE A 74 6.11 -10.67 -13.81
N LEU A 75 6.00 -9.45 -14.32
CA LEU A 75 7.09 -8.75 -14.96
C LEU A 75 7.74 -7.80 -13.97
N TYR A 76 9.06 -7.68 -14.06
CA TYR A 76 9.82 -6.73 -13.28
C TYR A 76 10.89 -6.08 -14.16
N PRO A 77 11.20 -4.78 -13.98
CA PRO A 77 12.25 -4.12 -14.74
C PRO A 77 13.60 -4.84 -14.68
N ALA A 78 14.22 -5.00 -15.85
CA ALA A 78 15.52 -5.66 -15.97
C ALA A 78 16.67 -4.86 -15.30
N SER A 79 16.50 -3.56 -15.13
CA SER A 79 17.46 -2.67 -14.46
C SER A 79 16.73 -1.61 -13.62
N SER A 80 17.47 -0.98 -12.71
CA SER A 80 17.05 0.22 -11.94
C SER A 80 15.85 0.06 -10.99
N GLY A 81 15.27 -1.14 -10.90
CA GLY A 81 14.13 -1.39 -10.02
C GLY A 81 12.84 -0.74 -10.52
N ILE A 82 11.82 -0.72 -9.64
CA ILE A 82 10.48 -0.30 -10.04
C ILE A 82 10.35 1.21 -10.32
N SER A 83 11.31 2.03 -9.88
CA SER A 83 11.27 3.49 -10.08
C SER A 83 11.34 3.89 -11.56
N ILE A 84 11.85 3.01 -12.42
CA ILE A 84 11.87 3.25 -13.88
C ILE A 84 10.47 3.52 -14.45
N LEU A 85 9.43 2.93 -13.85
CA LEU A 85 8.07 3.07 -14.34
C LEU A 85 7.59 4.53 -14.21
N PRO A 86 7.53 5.15 -13.01
CA PRO A 86 7.18 6.56 -12.90
C PRO A 86 8.21 7.49 -13.57
N GLU A 87 9.51 7.16 -13.53
CA GLU A 87 10.55 7.98 -14.17
C GLU A 87 10.40 8.07 -15.70
N SER A 88 9.89 7.01 -16.35
CA SER A 88 9.68 6.98 -17.80
C SER A 88 8.66 8.01 -18.31
N PHE A 89 7.79 8.53 -17.43
CA PHE A 89 6.86 9.61 -17.78
C PHE A 89 7.51 10.99 -17.75
N LEU A 90 8.61 11.18 -17.01
CA LEU A 90 9.23 12.49 -16.79
C LEU A 90 9.61 13.24 -18.08
N PRO A 91 10.15 12.60 -19.15
CA PRO A 91 10.47 13.30 -20.39
C PRO A 91 9.26 13.97 -21.06
N GLY A 92 8.04 13.50 -20.79
CA GLY A 92 6.79 14.06 -21.29
C GLY A 92 6.20 15.17 -20.41
N ILE A 93 6.82 15.52 -19.29
CA ILE A 93 6.27 16.47 -18.30
C ILE A 93 7.20 17.67 -18.20
N THR A 94 6.66 18.87 -18.46
CA THR A 94 7.45 20.12 -18.49
C THR A 94 7.32 20.97 -17.22
N ASN A 95 6.26 20.77 -16.43
CA ASN A 95 5.90 21.65 -15.31
C ASN A 95 5.87 20.91 -13.97
N VAL A 96 6.99 20.32 -13.57
CA VAL A 96 7.13 19.67 -12.25
C VAL A 96 7.83 20.62 -11.29
N THR A 97 7.21 20.90 -10.15
CA THR A 97 7.88 21.59 -9.03
C THR A 97 8.02 20.63 -7.85
N ALA A 98 9.25 20.37 -7.43
CA ALA A 98 9.56 19.55 -6.25
C ALA A 98 9.82 20.43 -5.01
N ASN A 99 9.87 19.82 -3.83
CA ASN A 99 10.10 20.48 -2.54
C ASN A 99 9.02 21.50 -2.15
N ILE A 100 7.82 21.36 -2.72
CA ILE A 100 6.65 22.18 -2.43
C ILE A 100 5.67 21.37 -1.58
N GLU A 101 5.30 21.90 -0.42
CA GLU A 101 4.29 21.31 0.47
C GLU A 101 2.96 22.05 0.36
N LEU A 102 1.86 21.31 0.19
CA LEU A 102 0.52 21.87 0.32
C LEU A 102 0.20 22.15 1.79
N LEU A 103 -0.07 23.42 2.12
CA LEU A 103 -0.43 23.85 3.46
C LEU A 103 -1.94 23.87 3.67
N GLU A 104 -2.68 24.50 2.76
CA GLU A 104 -4.12 24.71 2.90
C GLU A 104 -4.80 24.86 1.54
N VAL A 105 -6.09 24.55 1.50
CA VAL A 105 -6.96 24.73 0.34
C VAL A 105 -8.22 25.49 0.77
N ASP A 106 -8.42 26.69 0.22
CA ASP A 106 -9.71 27.40 0.23
C ASP A 106 -10.53 26.87 -0.94
N THR A 107 -11.43 25.93 -0.68
CA THR A 107 -12.14 25.20 -1.73
C THR A 107 -13.25 26.05 -2.35
N ARG A 108 -13.85 26.97 -1.58
CA ARG A 108 -14.80 27.99 -2.07
C ARG A 108 -14.16 28.96 -3.05
N ARG A 109 -12.94 29.43 -2.77
CA ARG A 109 -12.21 30.35 -3.66
C ARG A 109 -11.31 29.65 -4.68
N ARG A 110 -11.31 28.32 -4.68
CA ARG A 110 -10.43 27.45 -5.50
C ARG A 110 -8.98 27.91 -5.49
N ARG A 111 -8.41 27.95 -4.28
CA ARG A 111 -7.08 28.49 -4.03
C ARG A 111 -6.30 27.56 -3.12
N ALA A 112 -5.10 27.18 -3.54
CA ALA A 112 -4.19 26.32 -2.78
C ALA A 112 -2.95 27.12 -2.36
N CYS A 113 -2.56 26.96 -1.10
CA CYS A 113 -1.41 27.61 -0.51
C CYS A 113 -0.30 26.58 -0.30
N PHE A 114 0.91 26.94 -0.71
CA PHE A 114 2.05 26.06 -0.73
C PHE A 114 3.27 26.67 -0.06
N HIS A 115 4.02 25.84 0.65
CA HIS A 115 5.30 26.20 1.22
C HIS A 115 6.45 25.63 0.37
N ASP A 116 7.37 26.49 -0.04
CA ASP A 116 8.62 26.06 -0.65
C ASP A 116 9.64 25.78 0.45
N ARG A 117 10.01 24.50 0.59
CA ARG A 117 10.92 24.04 1.65
C ARG A 117 12.36 24.53 1.45
N LEU A 118 12.74 24.92 0.23
CA LEU A 118 14.10 25.41 -0.06
C LEU A 118 14.22 26.90 0.20
N SER A 119 13.27 27.71 -0.26
CA SER A 119 13.30 29.15 -0.07
C SER A 119 12.68 29.61 1.26
N GLY A 120 11.91 28.75 1.93
CA GLY A 120 11.14 29.09 3.13
C GLY A 120 9.93 30.00 2.83
N THR A 121 9.65 30.27 1.56
CA THR A 121 8.56 31.17 1.16
C THR A 121 7.24 30.43 1.03
N THR A 122 6.15 31.20 1.02
CA THR A 122 4.80 30.68 0.77
C THR A 122 4.27 31.30 -0.51
N ARG A 123 3.62 30.49 -1.34
CA ARG A 123 2.97 30.93 -2.57
C ARG A 123 1.54 30.41 -2.65
N THR A 124 0.71 31.10 -3.41
CA THR A 124 -0.69 30.78 -3.54
C THR A 124 -1.06 30.68 -5.01
N GLU A 125 -1.75 29.60 -5.37
CA GLU A 125 -2.15 29.31 -6.75
C GLU A 125 -3.66 29.12 -6.82
N HIS A 126 -4.27 29.66 -7.87
CA HIS A 126 -5.67 29.43 -8.20
C HIS A 126 -5.78 28.22 -9.12
N TYR A 127 -6.87 27.47 -8.98
CA TYR A 127 -7.13 26.31 -9.82
C TYR A 127 -8.56 26.31 -10.35
N GLU A 128 -8.74 25.74 -11.54
CA GLU A 128 -10.06 25.38 -12.04
C GLU A 128 -10.45 23.98 -11.57
N ALA A 129 -9.49 23.05 -11.67
CA ALA A 129 -9.55 21.69 -11.15
C ALA A 129 -8.29 21.39 -10.33
N LEU A 130 -8.44 20.75 -9.19
CA LEU A 130 -7.33 20.28 -8.35
C LEU A 130 -7.33 18.75 -8.34
N VAL A 131 -6.30 18.13 -8.90
CA VAL A 131 -6.10 16.68 -8.79
C VAL A 131 -5.18 16.40 -7.61
N SER A 132 -5.63 15.57 -6.66
CA SER A 132 -4.89 15.29 -5.44
C SER A 132 -4.66 13.80 -5.26
N THR A 133 -3.40 13.43 -5.02
CA THR A 133 -2.96 12.05 -4.77
C THR A 133 -2.48 11.82 -3.34
N ILE A 134 -2.52 12.86 -2.50
CA ILE A 134 -2.15 12.75 -1.08
C ILE A 134 -3.22 11.95 -0.32
N PRO A 135 -2.90 11.41 0.87
CA PRO A 135 -3.88 10.73 1.72
C PRO A 135 -5.13 11.58 1.97
N VAL A 136 -6.33 11.03 1.78
CA VAL A 136 -7.57 11.81 1.88
C VAL A 136 -7.81 12.49 3.24
N PRO A 137 -7.46 11.90 4.41
CA PRO A 137 -7.55 12.60 5.69
C PRO A 137 -6.63 13.83 5.74
N GLU A 138 -5.44 13.72 5.14
CA GLU A 138 -4.47 14.82 5.05
C GLU A 138 -4.97 15.95 4.16
N LEU A 139 -5.64 15.61 3.06
CA LEU A 139 -6.28 16.59 2.19
C LEU A 139 -7.42 17.31 2.90
N ILE A 140 -8.33 16.56 3.55
CA ILE A 140 -9.49 17.12 4.24
C ILE A 140 -9.07 18.05 5.39
N ARG A 141 -8.01 17.68 6.14
CA ARG A 141 -7.44 18.54 7.19
C ARG A 141 -6.94 19.88 6.66
N ARG A 142 -6.42 19.89 5.42
CA ARG A 142 -5.91 21.10 4.75
C ARG A 142 -7.01 21.93 4.10
N CYS A 143 -8.20 21.37 3.88
CA CYS A 143 -9.32 22.13 3.35
C CYS A 143 -9.96 22.99 4.45
N LEU A 144 -9.87 24.31 4.29
CA LEU A 144 -10.29 25.27 5.30
C LEU A 144 -11.79 25.20 5.58
N ASP A 145 -12.57 24.94 4.55
CA ASP A 145 -14.02 25.14 4.52
C ASP A 145 -14.83 23.88 4.21
N MET A 146 -14.27 22.71 4.55
CA MET A 146 -15.01 21.45 4.55
C MET A 146 -16.05 21.41 5.68
N PRO A 147 -17.25 20.85 5.44
CA PRO A 147 -18.24 20.61 6.48
C PRO A 147 -17.65 19.82 7.66
N LEU A 148 -18.01 20.20 8.89
CA LEU A 148 -17.46 19.60 10.11
C LEU A 148 -17.62 18.07 10.14
N TYR A 149 -18.81 17.57 9.80
CA TYR A 149 -19.10 16.13 9.78
C TYR A 149 -18.18 15.34 8.82
N LEU A 150 -17.69 15.95 7.74
CA LEU A 150 -16.75 15.30 6.82
C LEU A 150 -15.31 15.36 7.34
N LYS A 151 -14.95 16.41 8.10
CA LYS A 151 -13.66 16.48 8.78
C LYS A 151 -13.57 15.38 9.84
N GLU A 152 -14.61 15.27 10.69
CA GLU A 152 -14.72 14.22 11.71
C GLU A 152 -14.70 12.82 11.07
N ALA A 153 -15.50 12.60 10.01
CA ALA A 153 -15.51 11.33 9.30
C ALA A 153 -14.13 10.96 8.71
N ALA A 154 -13.37 11.94 8.22
CA ALA A 154 -12.03 11.72 7.68
C ALA A 154 -11.00 11.39 8.77
N GLU A 155 -11.12 11.99 9.96
CA GLU A 155 -10.24 11.73 11.12
C GLU A 155 -10.42 10.32 11.68
N GLU A 156 -11.62 9.74 11.54
CA GLU A 156 -11.93 8.38 11.97
C GLU A 156 -11.51 7.30 10.96
N LEU A 157 -10.96 7.66 9.80
CA LEU A 157 -10.45 6.69 8.83
C LEU A 157 -9.23 5.96 9.39
N ARG A 158 -9.25 4.63 9.34
CA ARG A 158 -8.22 3.77 9.95
C ARG A 158 -7.26 3.17 8.93
N TRP A 159 -6.04 2.88 9.40
CA TRP A 159 -4.98 2.24 8.64
C TRP A 159 -4.01 1.50 9.55
N VAL A 160 -3.14 0.68 8.96
CA VAL A 160 -1.96 0.09 9.59
C VAL A 160 -0.69 0.65 8.93
N SER A 161 0.36 0.77 9.72
CA SER A 161 1.69 1.21 9.29
C SER A 161 2.63 0.02 9.16
N VAL A 162 3.70 0.16 8.38
CA VAL A 162 4.67 -0.91 8.14
C VAL A 162 6.08 -0.38 8.20
N TYR A 163 6.91 -1.01 9.03
CA TYR A 163 8.35 -0.92 8.88
C TYR A 163 8.79 -1.84 7.75
N ASN A 164 9.38 -1.25 6.71
CA ASN A 164 10.05 -1.96 5.63
C ASN A 164 11.56 -1.84 5.86
N LEU A 165 12.17 -2.91 6.34
CA LEU A 165 13.60 -3.00 6.61
C LEU A 165 14.28 -3.56 5.38
N ASN A 166 15.07 -2.74 4.70
CA ASN A 166 15.89 -3.12 3.55
C ASN A 166 17.27 -3.53 4.05
N LEU A 167 17.63 -4.80 3.83
CA LEU A 167 18.86 -5.40 4.32
C LEU A 167 19.72 -5.86 3.14
N ALA A 168 21.03 -5.68 3.25
CA ALA A 168 22.01 -6.38 2.44
C ALA A 168 22.85 -7.31 3.31
N VAL A 169 22.98 -8.55 2.87
CA VAL A 169 23.72 -9.61 3.57
C VAL A 169 24.96 -9.94 2.76
N ALA A 170 26.14 -9.98 3.37
CA ALA A 170 27.42 -10.35 2.71
C ALA A 170 27.52 -11.87 2.48
N ARG A 171 26.49 -12.43 1.87
CA ARG A 171 26.41 -13.81 1.40
C ARG A 171 25.48 -13.86 0.21
N GLU A 172 25.91 -14.50 -0.85
CA GLU A 172 25.06 -14.73 -2.01
C GLU A 172 23.97 -15.77 -1.72
N GLN A 173 22.85 -15.65 -2.44
CA GLN A 173 21.78 -16.63 -2.50
C GLN A 173 21.28 -17.04 -1.10
N VAL A 174 20.94 -16.05 -0.26
CA VAL A 174 20.30 -16.31 1.05
C VAL A 174 18.97 -17.06 0.91
N SER A 175 18.32 -16.96 -0.24
CA SER A 175 17.09 -17.66 -0.62
C SER A 175 16.96 -17.72 -2.14
N ASP A 176 16.31 -18.77 -2.64
CA ASP A 176 15.89 -18.96 -4.03
C ASP A 176 14.42 -18.54 -4.28
N LYS A 177 13.77 -17.96 -3.27
CA LYS A 177 12.35 -17.54 -3.32
C LYS A 177 12.21 -16.08 -3.67
N HIS A 178 11.06 -15.68 -4.23
CA HIS A 178 10.75 -14.27 -4.45
C HIS A 178 10.32 -13.57 -3.15
N TRP A 179 9.36 -14.16 -2.45
CA TRP A 179 8.92 -13.72 -1.12
C TRP A 179 8.34 -14.90 -0.34
N LEU A 180 8.28 -14.73 0.98
CA LEU A 180 7.79 -15.69 1.96
C LEU A 180 6.82 -14.99 2.92
N TYR A 181 5.79 -15.72 3.36
CA TYR A 181 4.80 -15.25 4.32
C TYR A 181 4.93 -16.04 5.62
N PHE A 182 4.75 -15.35 6.74
CA PHE A 182 4.95 -15.90 8.09
C PHE A 182 3.71 -15.67 8.94
N PRO A 183 2.74 -16.60 8.99
CA PRO A 183 1.59 -16.50 9.87
C PRO A 183 1.96 -16.65 11.36
N GLU A 184 2.99 -17.43 11.68
CA GLU A 184 3.23 -17.92 13.04
C GLU A 184 3.70 -16.80 13.99
N PRO A 185 3.14 -16.69 15.21
CA PRO A 185 3.32 -15.52 16.07
C PRO A 185 4.76 -15.31 16.55
N GLU A 186 5.61 -16.33 16.50
CA GLU A 186 7.03 -16.24 16.85
C GLU A 186 7.87 -15.41 15.87
N PHE A 187 7.38 -15.16 14.66
CA PHE A 187 8.04 -14.30 13.69
C PHE A 187 7.48 -12.88 13.76
N PRO A 188 8.33 -11.86 13.99
CA PRO A 188 7.87 -10.47 14.14
C PRO A 188 7.35 -9.88 12.83
N PHE A 189 7.83 -10.39 11.70
CA PHE A 189 7.42 -9.98 10.35
C PHE A 189 6.30 -10.87 9.80
N TYR A 190 5.50 -10.31 8.91
CA TYR A 190 4.51 -11.07 8.14
C TYR A 190 5.04 -11.47 6.76
N ARG A 191 6.01 -10.72 6.21
CA ARG A 191 6.58 -10.98 4.88
C ARG A 191 8.07 -10.69 4.83
N VAL A 192 8.79 -11.53 4.09
CA VAL A 192 10.19 -11.31 3.68
C VAL A 192 10.27 -11.46 2.17
N GLY A 193 10.94 -10.55 1.49
CA GLY A 193 11.15 -10.62 0.04
C GLY A 193 12.61 -10.46 -0.35
N PHE A 194 12.94 -10.93 -1.55
CA PHE A 194 14.30 -11.11 -2.04
C PHE A 194 14.43 -10.45 -3.43
N PRO A 195 14.62 -9.11 -3.48
CA PRO A 195 14.58 -8.38 -4.75
C PRO A 195 15.65 -8.80 -5.76
N MET A 196 16.79 -9.33 -5.32
CA MET A 196 17.80 -9.89 -6.22
C MET A 196 17.28 -11.04 -7.09
N ASN A 197 16.21 -11.73 -6.64
CA ASN A 197 15.55 -12.79 -7.40
C ASN A 197 14.50 -12.22 -8.38
N PHE A 198 14.11 -10.94 -8.28
CA PHE A 198 13.22 -10.29 -9.25
C PHE A 198 14.01 -9.82 -10.47
N SER A 199 15.19 -9.24 -10.20
CA SER A 199 16.15 -8.82 -11.21
C SER A 199 17.57 -8.87 -10.63
N PRO A 200 18.56 -9.38 -11.39
CA PRO A 200 19.97 -9.35 -10.98
C PRO A 200 20.47 -7.93 -10.65
N SER A 201 19.88 -6.88 -11.23
CA SER A 201 20.28 -5.49 -10.98
C SER A 201 19.95 -4.99 -9.57
N LEU A 202 19.13 -5.74 -8.82
CA LEU A 202 18.78 -5.43 -7.43
C LEU A 202 19.65 -6.18 -6.43
N GLY A 203 20.62 -6.95 -6.90
CA GLY A 203 21.67 -7.55 -6.09
C GLY A 203 23.03 -6.94 -6.41
N GLN A 204 24.01 -7.27 -5.58
CA GLN A 204 25.42 -6.98 -5.81
C GLN A 204 26.19 -8.28 -5.65
N PRO A 205 27.18 -8.59 -6.52
CA PRO A 205 28.02 -9.78 -6.36
C PRO A 205 28.63 -9.87 -4.96
N GLY A 206 28.64 -11.07 -4.39
CA GLY A 206 29.04 -11.34 -3.01
C GLY A 206 27.96 -11.06 -1.97
N CYS A 207 26.82 -10.48 -2.34
CA CYS A 207 25.76 -10.09 -1.42
C CYS A 207 24.37 -10.59 -1.86
N SER A 208 23.44 -10.60 -0.92
CA SER A 208 22.00 -10.73 -1.18
C SER A 208 21.26 -9.49 -0.70
N SER A 209 20.24 -9.06 -1.44
CA SER A 209 19.32 -8.01 -1.01
C SER A 209 18.01 -8.63 -0.52
N MET A 210 17.45 -8.07 0.53
CA MET A 210 16.15 -8.50 1.03
C MET A 210 15.41 -7.34 1.69
N TYR A 211 14.09 -7.48 1.78
CA TYR A 211 13.28 -6.63 2.64
C TYR A 211 12.51 -7.48 3.65
N VAL A 212 12.31 -6.93 4.84
CA VAL A 212 11.52 -7.51 5.91
C VAL A 212 10.40 -6.52 6.26
N GLU A 213 9.15 -7.00 6.25
CA GLU A 213 7.99 -6.17 6.55
C GLU A 213 7.37 -6.54 7.89
N ILE A 214 7.32 -5.55 8.78
CA ILE A 214 6.73 -5.64 10.12
C ILE A 214 5.64 -4.59 10.21
N SER A 215 4.38 -5.02 10.30
CA SER A 215 3.26 -4.12 10.56
C SER A 215 3.29 -3.64 12.02
N HIS A 216 2.79 -2.44 12.25
CA HIS A 216 2.61 -1.84 13.58
C HIS A 216 1.43 -0.88 13.56
N ARG A 217 0.91 -0.54 14.75
CA ARG A 217 -0.13 0.48 14.84
C ARG A 217 0.50 1.87 14.59
N PRO A 218 -0.22 2.82 13.98
CA PRO A 218 0.36 4.11 13.56
C PRO A 218 1.01 4.94 14.67
N MET A 219 0.60 4.75 15.93
CA MET A 219 1.15 5.44 17.10
C MET A 219 2.29 4.69 17.79
N GLU A 220 2.56 3.44 17.38
CA GLU A 220 3.67 2.66 17.90
C GLU A 220 4.97 3.09 17.22
N HIS A 221 6.04 3.17 18.01
CA HIS A 221 7.36 3.53 17.50
C HIS A 221 8.42 2.57 18.04
N GLN A 222 9.33 2.13 17.16
CA GLN A 222 10.50 1.33 17.51
C GLN A 222 11.72 1.89 16.80
N SER A 223 12.89 1.81 17.46
CA SER A 223 14.13 2.27 16.84
C SER A 223 14.58 1.32 15.73
N ALA A 224 15.35 1.85 14.77
CA ALA A 224 15.93 1.04 13.69
C ALA A 224 16.75 -0.14 14.23
N ASP A 225 17.53 0.06 15.30
CA ASP A 225 18.34 -1.00 15.92
C ASP A 225 17.48 -2.10 16.54
N GLN A 226 16.38 -1.74 17.21
CA GLN A 226 15.43 -2.72 17.76
C GLN A 226 14.80 -3.56 16.66
N LEU A 227 14.36 -2.91 15.59
CA LEU A 227 13.74 -3.56 14.43
C LEU A 227 14.75 -4.48 13.72
N ALA A 228 15.99 -4.02 13.50
CA ALA A 228 17.05 -4.82 12.90
C ALA A 228 17.39 -6.07 13.73
N ALA A 229 17.49 -5.92 15.07
CA ALA A 229 17.75 -7.05 15.97
C ALA A 229 16.59 -8.06 15.98
N GLN A 230 15.33 -7.59 16.02
CA GLN A 230 14.15 -8.45 15.94
C GLN A 230 14.07 -9.20 14.61
N ALA A 231 14.28 -8.50 13.50
CA ALA A 231 14.31 -9.09 12.17
C ALA A 231 15.42 -10.13 12.05
N ARG A 232 16.64 -9.83 12.51
CA ARG A 232 17.77 -10.77 12.53
C ARG A 232 17.41 -12.05 13.27
N ALA A 233 16.91 -11.94 14.49
CA ALA A 233 16.53 -13.11 15.30
C ALA A 233 15.42 -13.94 14.65
N GLY A 234 14.41 -13.28 14.05
CA GLY A 234 13.35 -13.97 13.32
C GLY A 234 13.86 -14.68 12.05
N LEU A 235 14.76 -14.04 11.31
CA LEU A 235 15.35 -14.60 10.09
C LEU A 235 16.29 -15.78 10.35
N GLU A 236 17.06 -15.74 11.44
CA GLU A 236 17.85 -16.88 11.90
C GLU A 236 16.97 -18.06 12.30
N ARG A 237 15.89 -17.79 13.05
CA ARG A 237 14.90 -18.80 13.42
C ARG A 237 14.21 -19.42 12.21
N ALA A 238 13.95 -18.63 11.18
CA ALA A 238 13.39 -19.10 9.91
C ALA A 238 14.42 -19.87 9.06
N GLY A 239 15.71 -19.92 9.45
CA GLY A 239 16.78 -20.55 8.69
C GLY A 239 17.22 -19.78 7.44
N ILE A 240 16.78 -18.52 7.28
CA ILE A 240 17.15 -17.65 6.16
C ILE A 240 18.56 -17.09 6.37
N LEU A 241 18.82 -16.61 7.60
CA LEU A 241 20.13 -16.15 8.02
C LEU A 241 20.85 -17.20 8.87
N ARG A 242 22.17 -17.19 8.76
CA ARG A 242 23.08 -17.96 9.61
C ARG A 242 23.59 -17.06 10.73
N PRO A 243 23.96 -17.61 11.90
CA PRO A 243 24.54 -16.82 12.99
C PRO A 243 25.77 -15.99 12.60
N ASN A 244 26.55 -16.46 11.63
CA ASN A 244 27.76 -15.78 11.14
C ASN A 244 27.52 -14.92 9.89
N ASP A 245 26.29 -14.77 9.41
CA ASP A 245 26.01 -13.86 8.30
C ASP A 245 26.22 -12.42 8.75
N GLU A 246 26.88 -11.63 7.91
CA GLU A 246 27.09 -10.20 8.14
C GLU A 246 26.02 -9.39 7.40
N ILE A 247 25.32 -8.50 8.11
CA ILE A 247 24.41 -7.52 7.51
C ILE A 247 25.23 -6.25 7.26
N VAL A 248 25.50 -5.95 5.99
CA VAL A 248 26.36 -4.83 5.56
C VAL A 248 25.57 -3.55 5.27
N VAL A 249 24.26 -3.67 5.04
CA VAL A 249 23.34 -2.54 4.92
C VAL A 249 22.08 -2.84 5.70
N SER A 250 21.59 -1.85 6.45
CA SER A 250 20.28 -1.86 7.09
C SER A 250 19.66 -0.47 6.96
N ASP A 251 18.57 -0.38 6.21
CA ASP A 251 17.79 0.85 6.03
C ASP A 251 16.33 0.59 6.39
N VAL A 252 15.78 1.37 7.32
CA VAL A 252 14.41 1.20 7.80
C VAL A 252 13.55 2.33 7.26
N LYS A 253 12.50 1.97 6.53
CA LYS A 253 11.45 2.92 6.10
C LYS A 253 10.18 2.68 6.91
N ASP A 254 9.70 3.72 7.58
CA ASP A 254 8.39 3.72 8.23
C ASP A 254 7.33 4.20 7.23
N LEU A 255 6.50 3.26 6.77
CA LEU A 255 5.39 3.53 5.89
C LEU A 255 4.16 3.88 6.73
N HIS A 256 4.03 5.18 7.05
CA HIS A 256 2.95 5.67 7.92
C HIS A 256 1.57 5.23 7.44
N TYR A 257 1.22 5.49 6.18
CA TYR A 257 0.02 4.95 5.54
C TYR A 257 0.43 3.75 4.67
N ALA A 258 0.42 2.53 5.21
CA ALA A 258 0.79 1.33 4.44
C ALA A 258 -0.45 0.66 3.83
N TYR A 259 -1.42 0.28 4.67
CA TYR A 259 -2.68 -0.33 4.23
C TYR A 259 -3.87 0.32 4.94
N VAL A 260 -4.87 0.72 4.16
CA VAL A 260 -6.13 1.28 4.66
C VAL A 260 -7.06 0.17 5.14
N TYR A 261 -7.80 0.40 6.22
CA TYR A 261 -8.77 -0.58 6.70
C TYR A 261 -10.06 -0.49 5.92
N PHE A 262 -10.54 -1.63 5.44
CA PHE A 262 -11.88 -1.78 4.93
C PHE A 262 -12.80 -2.12 6.08
N ASP A 263 -13.33 -1.10 6.75
CA ASP A 263 -14.32 -1.24 7.81
C ASP A 263 -15.64 -0.57 7.42
N ARG A 264 -16.64 -0.71 8.30
CA ARG A 264 -17.99 -0.17 8.07
C ARG A 264 -18.01 1.36 7.99
N HIS A 265 -17.14 2.02 8.76
CA HIS A 265 -17.04 3.48 8.76
C HIS A 265 -16.53 3.99 7.41
N ARG A 266 -15.44 3.41 6.91
CA ARG A 266 -14.88 3.73 5.60
C ARG A 266 -15.92 3.59 4.50
N ALA A 267 -16.71 2.51 4.52
CA ALA A 267 -17.72 2.23 3.50
C ALA A 267 -18.76 3.36 3.35
N THR A 268 -19.04 4.10 4.43
CA THR A 268 -19.93 5.27 4.42
C THR A 268 -19.20 6.59 4.23
N ALA A 269 -18.03 6.77 4.86
CA ALA A 269 -17.32 8.04 4.89
C ALA A 269 -16.70 8.40 3.53
N ILE A 270 -16.03 7.46 2.88
CA ILE A 270 -15.27 7.72 1.64
C ILE A 270 -16.17 8.21 0.49
N PRO A 271 -17.31 7.58 0.17
CA PRO A 271 -18.20 8.09 -0.87
C PRO A 271 -18.65 9.54 -0.61
N ALA A 272 -19.03 9.87 0.62
CA ALA A 272 -19.47 11.22 0.99
C ALA A 272 -18.33 12.25 0.86
N ILE A 273 -17.14 11.91 1.32
CA ILE A 273 -15.95 12.76 1.22
C ILE A 273 -15.57 13.02 -0.24
N LEU A 274 -15.47 11.96 -1.06
CA LEU A 274 -15.07 12.07 -2.46
C LEU A 274 -16.09 12.87 -3.27
N SER A 275 -17.39 12.65 -3.06
CA SER A 275 -18.45 13.44 -3.73
C SER A 275 -18.38 14.92 -3.37
N GLU A 276 -18.13 15.28 -2.11
CA GLU A 276 -18.04 16.68 -1.71
C GLU A 276 -16.75 17.35 -2.25
N LEU A 277 -15.64 16.64 -2.29
CA LEU A 277 -14.41 17.12 -2.93
C LEU A 277 -14.65 17.39 -4.42
N GLU A 278 -15.26 16.44 -5.12
CA GLU A 278 -15.53 16.57 -6.56
C GLU A 278 -16.48 17.73 -6.86
N ARG A 279 -17.53 17.91 -6.04
CA ARG A 279 -18.44 19.08 -6.14
C ARG A 279 -17.70 20.42 -6.02
N ARG A 280 -16.56 20.44 -5.33
CA ARG A 280 -15.70 21.62 -5.14
C ARG A 280 -14.61 21.74 -6.21
N GLY A 281 -14.58 20.85 -7.20
CA GLY A 281 -13.57 20.81 -8.26
C GLY A 281 -12.25 20.16 -7.82
N ILE A 282 -12.29 19.32 -6.78
CA ILE A 282 -11.14 18.59 -6.25
C ILE A 282 -11.32 17.10 -6.51
N TYR A 283 -10.42 16.51 -7.28
CA TYR A 283 -10.46 15.11 -7.67
C TYR A 283 -9.39 14.33 -6.91
N SER A 284 -9.80 13.57 -5.90
CA SER A 284 -8.87 12.73 -5.14
C SER A 284 -8.76 11.34 -5.76
N ILE A 285 -7.55 10.95 -6.16
CA ILE A 285 -7.26 9.71 -6.89
C ILE A 285 -6.07 8.95 -6.30
N GLY A 286 -5.89 7.70 -6.74
CA GLY A 286 -4.82 6.82 -6.29
C GLY A 286 -5.10 6.16 -4.93
N ARG A 287 -4.16 5.30 -4.52
CA ARG A 287 -4.28 4.44 -3.33
C ARG A 287 -4.73 5.20 -2.08
N TYR A 288 -4.04 6.28 -1.73
CA TYR A 288 -4.34 7.03 -0.51
C TYR A 288 -5.32 8.18 -0.72
N GLY A 289 -5.43 8.73 -1.93
CA GLY A 289 -6.43 9.75 -2.26
C GLY A 289 -7.87 9.20 -2.27
N ARG A 290 -8.06 7.97 -2.75
CA ARG A 290 -9.36 7.28 -2.67
C ARG A 290 -9.51 6.45 -1.40
N TRP A 291 -8.47 6.38 -0.57
CA TRP A 291 -8.40 5.51 0.60
C TRP A 291 -8.76 4.06 0.24
N GLU A 292 -8.15 3.54 -0.81
CA GLU A 292 -8.39 2.22 -1.39
C GLU A 292 -7.11 1.37 -1.36
N HIS A 293 -7.25 0.08 -1.68
CA HIS A 293 -6.12 -0.80 -1.91
C HIS A 293 -5.99 -1.03 -3.41
N THR A 294 -5.13 -0.23 -4.05
CA THR A 294 -4.90 -0.28 -5.50
C THR A 294 -3.46 -0.67 -5.82
N SER A 295 -3.25 -1.23 -7.01
CA SER A 295 -1.93 -1.48 -7.59
C SER A 295 -1.37 -0.24 -8.31
N MET A 296 -0.20 -0.38 -8.95
CA MET A 296 0.42 0.72 -9.72
C MET A 296 -0.37 1.00 -11.00
N GLU A 297 -0.79 -0.05 -11.71
CA GLU A 297 -1.57 0.05 -12.93
C GLU A 297 -2.95 0.68 -12.69
N ASP A 298 -3.58 0.39 -11.55
CA ASP A 298 -4.82 1.05 -11.13
C ASP A 298 -4.59 2.56 -10.93
N ALA A 299 -3.53 2.93 -10.22
CA ALA A 299 -3.22 4.34 -9.93
C ALA A 299 -2.90 5.13 -11.21
N ILE A 300 -2.10 4.56 -12.11
CA ILE A 300 -1.79 5.15 -13.43
C ILE A 300 -3.07 5.25 -14.27
N GLY A 301 -3.89 4.19 -14.27
CA GLY A 301 -5.17 4.14 -14.99
C GLY A 301 -6.14 5.22 -14.52
N GLN A 302 -6.28 5.42 -13.21
CA GLN A 302 -7.11 6.49 -12.64
C GLN A 302 -6.62 7.88 -13.07
N GLY A 303 -5.32 8.12 -13.07
CA GLY A 303 -4.74 9.38 -13.55
C GLY A 303 -5.07 9.64 -15.02
N LYS A 304 -4.89 8.62 -15.88
CA LYS A 304 -5.24 8.70 -17.31
C LYS A 304 -6.72 8.97 -17.52
N GLN A 305 -7.60 8.19 -16.90
CA GLN A 305 -9.06 8.32 -17.05
C GLN A 305 -9.54 9.71 -16.63
N LEU A 306 -9.03 10.23 -15.52
CA LEU A 306 -9.40 11.57 -15.05
C LEU A 306 -8.92 12.66 -16.02
N ALA A 307 -7.69 12.56 -16.53
CA ALA A 307 -7.17 13.52 -17.50
C ALA A 307 -8.00 13.53 -18.80
N GLU A 308 -8.39 12.36 -19.30
CA GLU A 308 -9.27 12.22 -20.47
C GLU A 308 -10.65 12.85 -20.22
N ARG A 309 -11.23 12.64 -19.02
CA ARG A 309 -12.50 13.25 -18.62
C ARG A 309 -12.44 14.77 -18.58
N LEU A 310 -11.45 15.33 -17.86
CA LEU A 310 -11.31 16.78 -17.70
C LEU A 310 -11.09 17.48 -19.04
N ARG A 311 -10.33 16.86 -19.95
CA ARG A 311 -10.15 17.38 -21.30
C ARG A 311 -11.46 17.40 -22.09
N SER A 312 -12.26 16.32 -22.02
CA SER A 312 -13.56 16.28 -22.68
C SER A 312 -14.54 17.32 -22.15
N GLU A 313 -14.55 17.57 -20.83
CA GLU A 313 -15.38 18.61 -20.21
C GLU A 313 -14.95 20.01 -20.67
N GLN A 314 -13.64 20.25 -20.78
CA GLN A 314 -13.10 21.51 -21.30
C GLN A 314 -13.45 21.74 -22.78
N ASP A 315 -13.33 20.71 -23.63
CA ASP A 315 -13.69 20.78 -25.04
C ASP A 315 -15.20 21.06 -25.24
N GLN A 316 -16.06 20.46 -24.40
CA GLN A 316 -17.50 20.73 -24.39
C GLN A 316 -17.81 22.16 -23.94
N ALA A 317 -17.14 22.66 -22.90
CA ALA A 317 -17.31 24.03 -22.43
C ALA A 317 -16.85 25.09 -23.45
N MET A 318 -15.85 24.78 -24.28
CA MET A 318 -15.41 25.68 -25.36
C MET A 318 -16.31 25.65 -26.61
N SER A 319 -17.10 24.58 -26.78
CA SER A 319 -17.99 24.42 -27.94
C SER A 319 -19.45 24.83 -27.67
N ALA A 320 -19.79 25.13 -26.42
CA ALA A 320 -21.07 25.67 -25.98
C ALA A 320 -21.05 27.21 -25.89
#